data_AF-A0A512IYB7-F1
#
_entry.id   AF-A0A512IYB7-F1
#
_cell.length_a   1.000
_cell.length_b   1.000
_cell.length_c   1.000
_cell.angle_alpha   90.00
_cell.angle_beta   90.00
_cell.angle_gamma   90.00
#
_symmetry.space_group_name_H-M   'P 1'
#
loop_
_entity.id
_entity.type
_entity.pdbx_description
1 polymer ?
#
loop_
_entity_poly.entity_id
_entity_poly.type
_entity_poly.pdbx_seq_one_letter_code
_entity_poly.pdbx_strand_id
1 'polypeptide(L)'
;MGRLVEHCAGQFVAAAADLALDVGLTRVALSDLFVQVLRLCRAAGLVEFAHVAVDGTKLKANASRHKAMSYSRMKTAEPALAAEVDAWLERAREADAAEDQAHGAGRRGDETPDWMADKQRRLEAIRAAKAALEAEATDPPDPEDENGPGASSGMRWQGRPLRGDDGSPPDRAQRNFTDPDSRILPTRDGFVQGYNGQIAVDAAHQVIVAHRLVTNSADYRALVPLVDGVRAHLGRKPREVSGDAGFANEANLLALKERGIMGYLAPGRARHGEADAAGRRRLTKMPLMSAMAARLKRAGRRSRYRLRKQVVEPVFGQIKQARGFRQFLMRGLDQVRGEWAMICTAHNLLKLAQAGR
;
A
#
# COMPACT_ATOMS: atom_id res chain seq x y z
N MET A 1 -15.22 -28.03 14.96
CA MET A 1 -15.29 -27.49 13.58
C MET A 1 -14.82 -26.05 13.39
N GLY A 2 -15.02 -25.11 14.34
CA GLY A 2 -14.52 -23.72 14.18
C GLY A 2 -12.99 -23.56 14.08
N ARG A 3 -12.23 -24.31 14.89
CA ARG A 3 -10.76 -24.22 14.93
C ARG A 3 -10.04 -24.83 13.71
N LEU A 4 -10.68 -25.77 13.00
CA LEU A 4 -10.10 -26.39 11.80
C LEU A 4 -10.17 -25.47 10.57
N VAL A 5 -11.22 -24.65 10.47
CA VAL A 5 -11.39 -23.68 9.36
C VAL A 5 -10.47 -22.47 9.54
N GLU A 6 -10.23 -22.02 10.77
CA GLU A 6 -9.24 -20.98 11.07
C GLU A 6 -7.80 -21.44 10.82
N HIS A 7 -7.49 -22.70 11.14
CA HIS A 7 -6.17 -23.27 10.89
C HIS A 7 -5.89 -23.50 9.39
N CYS A 8 -6.89 -23.97 8.62
CA CYS A 8 -6.77 -24.12 7.16
C CYS A 8 -6.67 -22.76 6.44
N ALA A 9 -7.37 -21.72 6.90
CA ALA A 9 -7.25 -20.39 6.30
C ALA A 9 -5.87 -19.76 6.54
N GLY A 10 -5.25 -20.01 7.70
CA GLY A 10 -3.87 -19.59 7.99
C GLY A 10 -2.83 -20.35 7.15
N GLN A 11 -3.04 -21.65 6.92
CA GLN A 11 -2.17 -22.47 6.06
C GLN A 11 -2.33 -22.14 4.57
N PHE A 12 -3.52 -21.72 4.12
CA PHE A 12 -3.74 -21.30 2.73
C PHE A 12 -2.97 -20.02 2.36
N VAL A 13 -2.83 -19.08 3.31
CA VAL A 13 -2.04 -17.85 3.12
C VAL A 13 -0.54 -18.17 3.01
N ALA A 14 -0.06 -19.21 3.70
CA ALA A 14 1.31 -19.66 3.58
C ALA A 14 1.58 -20.43 2.27
N ALA A 15 0.67 -21.33 1.87
CA ALA A 15 0.82 -22.13 0.65
C ALA A 15 0.75 -21.31 -0.65
N ALA A 16 0.05 -20.18 -0.64
CA ALA A 16 -0.01 -19.27 -1.78
C ALA A 16 1.31 -18.52 -2.07
N ALA A 17 2.22 -18.44 -1.09
CA ALA A 17 3.51 -17.77 -1.27
C ALA A 17 4.49 -18.59 -2.13
N ASP A 18 4.26 -19.90 -2.30
CA ASP A 18 5.16 -20.83 -3.01
C ASP A 18 4.90 -20.92 -4.54
N LEU A 19 3.83 -20.32 -5.07
CA LEU A 19 3.57 -20.27 -6.53
C LEU A 19 4.06 -18.95 -7.14
N ALA A 20 5.38 -18.81 -7.27
CA ALA A 20 6.03 -17.62 -7.84
C ALA A 20 6.74 -17.91 -9.16
N LEU A 21 5.99 -18.30 -10.21
CA LEU A 21 6.51 -18.38 -11.59
C LEU A 21 5.42 -18.00 -12.62
N ASP A 22 4.64 -16.94 -12.37
CA ASP A 22 4.08 -16.05 -13.41
C ASP A 22 3.42 -14.81 -12.75
N VAL A 23 4.18 -13.74 -12.53
CA VAL A 23 3.77 -12.62 -11.63
C VAL A 23 2.54 -11.85 -12.14
N GLY A 24 2.38 -11.73 -13.46
CA GLY A 24 1.24 -11.05 -14.07
C GLY A 24 -0.04 -11.89 -14.04
N LEU A 25 0.09 -13.19 -14.35
CA LEU A 25 -1.03 -14.12 -14.41
C LEU A 25 -1.65 -14.34 -13.02
N THR A 26 -0.81 -14.48 -11.99
CA THR A 26 -1.28 -14.70 -10.61
C THR A 26 -2.07 -13.50 -10.07
N ARG A 27 -1.66 -12.26 -10.36
CA ARG A 27 -2.43 -11.07 -9.93
C ARG A 27 -3.82 -11.02 -10.57
N VAL A 28 -3.91 -11.28 -11.88
CA VAL A 28 -5.17 -11.30 -12.62
C VAL A 28 -6.07 -12.41 -12.08
N ALA A 29 -5.53 -13.63 -11.93
CA ALA A 29 -6.26 -14.77 -11.39
C ALA A 29 -6.81 -14.51 -9.97
N LEU A 30 -6.05 -13.88 -9.09
CA LEU A 30 -6.52 -13.56 -7.72
C LEU A 30 -7.60 -12.46 -7.72
N SER A 31 -7.48 -11.48 -8.60
CA SER A 31 -8.52 -10.45 -8.77
C SER A 31 -9.79 -11.05 -9.37
N ASP A 32 -9.67 -11.98 -10.32
CA ASP A 32 -10.81 -12.69 -10.90
C ASP A 32 -11.47 -13.61 -9.86
N LEU A 33 -10.69 -14.31 -9.04
CA LEU A 33 -11.20 -15.11 -7.93
C LEU A 33 -11.99 -14.25 -6.94
N PHE A 34 -11.48 -13.06 -6.59
CA PHE A 34 -12.21 -12.11 -5.76
C PHE A 34 -13.59 -11.79 -6.34
N VAL A 35 -13.67 -11.50 -7.64
CA VAL A 35 -14.94 -11.22 -8.32
C VAL A 35 -15.86 -12.44 -8.33
N GLN A 36 -15.33 -13.65 -8.54
CA GLN A 36 -16.11 -14.89 -8.50
C GLN A 36 -16.72 -15.14 -7.12
N VAL A 37 -15.92 -15.04 -6.04
CA VAL A 37 -16.40 -15.17 -4.66
C VAL A 37 -17.45 -14.10 -4.36
N LEU A 38 -17.24 -12.88 -4.84
CA LEU A 38 -18.18 -11.78 -4.64
C LEU A 38 -19.53 -12.03 -5.34
N ARG A 39 -19.52 -12.65 -6.53
CA ARG A 39 -20.74 -13.11 -7.21
C ARG A 39 -21.46 -14.19 -6.41
N LEU A 40 -20.73 -15.12 -5.78
CA LEU A 40 -21.31 -16.13 -4.88
C LEU A 40 -21.93 -15.48 -3.63
N CYS A 41 -21.26 -14.53 -2.99
CA CYS A 41 -21.83 -13.77 -1.88
C CYS A 41 -23.12 -13.05 -2.27
N ARG A 42 -23.19 -12.49 -3.48
CA ARG A 42 -24.43 -11.89 -4.00
C ARG A 42 -25.52 -12.94 -4.22
N ALA A 43 -25.19 -14.09 -4.82
CA ALA A 43 -26.15 -15.17 -5.03
C ALA A 43 -26.71 -15.71 -3.70
N ALA A 44 -25.89 -15.72 -2.65
CA ALA A 44 -26.28 -16.07 -1.29
C ALA A 44 -27.02 -14.96 -0.52
N GLY A 45 -27.34 -13.82 -1.17
CA GLY A 45 -28.07 -12.72 -0.53
C GLY A 45 -27.25 -11.87 0.44
N LEU A 46 -25.92 -12.01 0.47
CA LEU A 46 -25.05 -11.33 1.45
C LEU A 46 -24.68 -9.89 1.07
N VAL A 47 -25.15 -9.38 -0.07
CA VAL A 47 -24.80 -8.06 -0.60
C VAL A 47 -26.05 -7.33 -1.06
N GLU A 48 -26.34 -6.19 -0.45
CA GLU A 48 -27.57 -5.42 -0.70
C GLU A 48 -27.36 -4.12 -1.48
N PHE A 49 -26.15 -3.56 -1.48
CA PHE A 49 -25.79 -2.25 -2.07
C PHE A 49 -26.56 -1.06 -1.47
N ALA A 50 -27.23 -1.25 -0.33
CA ALA A 50 -27.94 -0.17 0.34
C ALA A 50 -26.96 0.88 0.87
N HIS A 51 -25.92 0.42 1.58
CA HIS A 51 -24.90 1.30 2.12
C HIS A 51 -23.53 0.61 2.08
N VAL A 52 -22.55 1.31 1.50
CA VAL A 52 -21.17 0.87 1.43
C VAL A 52 -20.29 1.80 2.26
N ALA A 53 -19.49 1.23 3.15
CA ALA A 53 -18.49 1.98 3.91
C ALA A 53 -17.12 1.82 3.24
N VAL A 54 -16.45 2.93 2.97
CA VAL A 54 -15.06 2.96 2.47
C VAL A 54 -14.10 3.40 3.55
N ASP A 55 -12.93 2.78 3.59
CA ASP A 55 -11.86 3.17 4.49
C ASP A 55 -10.49 2.65 4.04
N GLY A 56 -9.42 3.26 4.55
CA GLY A 56 -8.03 2.90 4.30
C GLY A 56 -7.33 2.38 5.56
N THR A 57 -6.37 1.48 5.39
CA THR A 57 -5.54 0.98 6.48
C THR A 57 -4.09 0.86 6.06
N LYS A 58 -3.18 1.26 6.95
CA LYS A 58 -1.74 1.15 6.72
C LYS A 58 -1.26 -0.23 7.19
N LEU A 59 -0.50 -0.91 6.33
CA LEU A 59 0.01 -2.27 6.51
C LEU A 59 1.52 -2.27 6.25
N LYS A 60 2.29 -3.02 7.05
CA LYS A 60 3.75 -3.09 6.92
C LYS A 60 4.13 -3.81 5.62
N ALA A 61 5.13 -3.29 4.92
CA ALA A 61 5.79 -4.03 3.84
C ALA A 61 6.71 -5.11 4.43
N ASN A 62 7.10 -6.10 3.62
CA ASN A 62 8.21 -6.99 3.96
C ASN A 62 9.57 -6.29 3.82
N ALA A 63 9.71 -5.15 4.50
CA ALA A 63 10.90 -4.31 4.49
C ALA A 63 11.01 -3.50 5.78
N SER A 64 12.25 -3.37 6.25
CA SER A 64 12.58 -2.52 7.40
C SER A 64 12.78 -1.08 6.96
N ARG A 65 12.27 -0.12 7.72
CA ARG A 65 12.52 1.31 7.50
C ARG A 65 14.01 1.66 7.58
N HIS A 66 14.80 0.90 8.34
CA HIS A 66 16.24 1.10 8.49
C HIS A 66 17.05 0.64 7.27
N LYS A 67 16.39 -0.01 6.29
CA LYS A 67 16.99 -0.38 4.99
C LYS A 67 16.74 0.68 3.91
N ALA A 68 16.17 1.83 4.27
CA ALA A 68 16.14 3.00 3.42
C ALA A 68 17.46 3.78 3.56
N MET A 69 18.05 4.17 2.44
CA MET A 69 19.23 5.02 2.39
C MET A 69 18.92 6.29 1.60
N SER A 70 19.52 7.41 2.01
CA SER A 70 19.41 8.69 1.29
C SER A 70 20.40 8.78 0.14
N TYR A 71 20.08 9.58 -0.87
CA TYR A 71 20.90 9.80 -2.06
C TYR A 71 22.27 10.39 -1.70
N SER A 72 22.32 11.35 -0.77
CA SER A 72 23.60 11.88 -0.23
C SER A 72 24.49 10.78 0.34
N ARG A 73 23.91 9.81 1.05
CA ARG A 73 24.65 8.66 1.59
C ARG A 73 25.02 7.64 0.52
N MET A 74 24.21 7.47 -0.54
CA MET A 74 24.56 6.63 -1.67
C MET A 74 25.79 7.17 -2.42
N LYS A 75 25.85 8.50 -2.64
CA LYS A 75 27.00 9.17 -3.28
C LYS A 75 28.33 8.92 -2.58
N THR A 76 28.33 8.78 -1.25
CA THR A 76 29.54 8.51 -0.47
C THR A 76 29.80 7.02 -0.27
N ALA A 77 28.76 6.21 -0.06
CA ALA A 77 28.89 4.78 0.21
C ALA A 77 29.26 3.97 -1.04
N GLU A 78 28.78 4.34 -2.22
CA GLU A 78 29.09 3.65 -3.47
C GLU A 78 30.61 3.61 -3.77
N PRO A 79 31.33 4.74 -3.86
CA PRO A 79 32.76 4.71 -4.17
C PRO A 79 33.58 4.04 -3.06
N ALA A 80 33.21 4.22 -1.79
CA ALA A 80 33.89 3.57 -0.67
C ALA A 80 33.76 2.04 -0.74
N LEU A 81 32.55 1.53 -0.98
CA LEU A 81 32.31 0.09 -1.11
C LEU A 81 32.94 -0.49 -2.39
N ALA A 82 32.94 0.27 -3.49
CA ALA A 82 33.63 -0.13 -4.72
C ALA A 82 35.14 -0.29 -4.48
N ALA A 83 35.78 0.72 -3.87
CA ALA A 83 37.21 0.66 -3.54
C ALA A 83 37.54 -0.49 -2.58
N GLU A 84 36.68 -0.76 -1.59
CA GLU A 84 36.83 -1.93 -0.74
C GLU A 84 36.79 -3.22 -1.56
N VAL A 85 35.75 -3.42 -2.39
CA VAL A 85 35.58 -4.62 -3.22
C VAL A 85 36.78 -4.81 -4.16
N ASP A 86 37.25 -3.75 -4.80
CA ASP A 86 38.41 -3.79 -5.71
C ASP A 86 39.68 -4.20 -4.93
N ALA A 87 39.94 -3.61 -3.76
CA ALA A 87 41.07 -3.97 -2.92
C ALA A 87 41.02 -5.42 -2.38
N TRP A 88 39.82 -6.00 -2.29
CA TRP A 88 39.67 -7.43 -1.97
C TRP A 88 39.95 -8.32 -3.18
N LEU A 89 39.44 -7.95 -4.37
CA LEU A 89 39.68 -8.70 -5.59
C LEU A 89 41.16 -8.68 -5.99
N GLU A 90 41.87 -7.55 -5.80
CA GLU A 90 43.31 -7.49 -6.02
C GLU A 90 44.07 -8.40 -5.05
N ARG A 91 43.74 -8.38 -3.75
CA ARG A 91 44.37 -9.32 -2.79
C ARG A 91 44.09 -10.78 -3.10
N ALA A 92 42.90 -11.10 -3.62
CA ALA A 92 42.60 -12.45 -4.08
C ALA A 92 43.48 -12.83 -5.27
N ARG A 93 43.62 -11.94 -6.27
CA ARG A 93 44.51 -12.16 -7.43
C ARG A 93 45.98 -12.32 -7.02
N GLU A 94 46.46 -11.52 -6.07
CA GLU A 94 47.81 -11.63 -5.53
C GLU A 94 48.03 -12.97 -4.81
N ALA A 95 47.05 -13.42 -4.02
CA ALA A 95 47.10 -14.71 -3.34
C ALA A 95 47.07 -15.86 -4.34
N ASP A 96 46.18 -15.83 -5.33
CA ASP A 96 46.10 -16.82 -6.40
C ASP A 96 47.41 -16.91 -7.19
N ALA A 97 47.99 -15.75 -7.55
CA ALA A 97 49.27 -15.69 -8.26
C ALA A 97 50.44 -16.24 -7.43
N ALA A 98 50.45 -15.99 -6.10
CA ALA A 98 51.44 -16.55 -5.19
C ALA A 98 51.25 -18.06 -4.98
N GLU A 99 50.01 -18.54 -4.92
CA GLU A 99 49.69 -19.96 -4.79
C GLU A 99 50.03 -20.74 -6.06
N ASP A 100 49.73 -20.18 -7.24
CA ASP A 100 50.13 -20.73 -8.55
C ASP A 100 51.67 -20.83 -8.66
N GLN A 101 52.41 -19.83 -8.16
CA GLN A 101 53.87 -19.86 -8.09
C GLN A 101 54.41 -20.94 -7.15
N ALA A 102 53.72 -21.22 -6.04
CA ALA A 102 54.18 -22.15 -5.01
C ALA A 102 53.76 -23.61 -5.24
N HIS A 103 52.59 -23.85 -5.86
CA HIS A 103 51.93 -25.16 -5.85
C HIS A 103 51.44 -25.67 -7.21
N GLY A 104 51.51 -24.86 -8.28
CA GLY A 104 51.07 -25.20 -9.62
C GLY A 104 49.54 -25.17 -9.81
N ALA A 105 49.10 -24.83 -11.03
CA ALA A 105 47.75 -24.36 -11.40
C ALA A 105 46.53 -25.31 -11.19
N GLY A 106 46.69 -26.39 -10.42
CA GLY A 106 45.81 -27.57 -10.44
C GLY A 106 44.76 -27.68 -9.33
N ARG A 107 44.65 -26.73 -8.39
CA ARG A 107 43.60 -26.78 -7.35
C ARG A 107 42.93 -25.43 -7.20
N ARG A 108 41.65 -25.36 -7.58
CA ARG A 108 40.81 -24.18 -7.42
C ARG A 108 39.75 -24.48 -6.35
N GLY A 109 39.66 -23.60 -5.37
CA GLY A 109 38.59 -23.54 -4.37
C GLY A 109 37.78 -22.28 -4.60
N ASP A 110 37.02 -22.26 -5.69
CA ASP A 110 36.43 -21.08 -6.32
C ASP A 110 35.05 -20.70 -5.74
N GLU A 111 34.97 -20.64 -4.41
CA GLU A 111 33.82 -20.04 -3.72
C GLU A 111 34.23 -18.70 -3.11
N THR A 112 33.61 -17.62 -3.59
CA THR A 112 33.77 -16.30 -2.97
C THR A 112 33.20 -16.38 -1.55
N PRO A 113 33.95 -15.99 -0.50
CA PRO A 113 33.45 -16.07 0.86
C PRO A 113 32.14 -15.28 1.02
N ASP A 114 31.19 -15.81 1.80
CA ASP A 114 29.84 -15.24 1.96
C ASP A 114 29.82 -13.74 2.26
N TRP A 115 30.79 -13.26 3.06
CA TRP A 115 30.92 -11.86 3.44
C TRP A 115 31.36 -10.94 2.29
N MET A 116 32.04 -11.46 1.26
CA MET A 116 32.43 -10.72 0.06
C MET A 116 31.26 -10.63 -0.93
N ALA A 117 30.55 -11.74 -1.13
CA ALA A 117 29.31 -11.77 -1.90
C ALA A 117 28.27 -10.79 -1.30
N ASP A 118 28.20 -10.67 0.02
CA ASP A 118 27.37 -9.67 0.72
C ASP A 118 27.75 -8.23 0.39
N LYS A 119 29.05 -7.92 0.29
CA LYS A 119 29.54 -6.57 -0.07
C LYS A 119 29.26 -6.24 -1.53
N GLN A 120 29.46 -7.17 -2.45
CA GLN A 120 29.12 -7.01 -3.86
C GLN A 120 27.62 -6.81 -4.05
N ARG A 121 26.77 -7.68 -3.46
CA ARG A 121 25.30 -7.53 -3.47
C ARG A 121 24.86 -6.17 -2.91
N ARG A 122 25.52 -5.69 -1.86
CA ARG A 122 25.23 -4.37 -1.27
C ARG A 122 25.63 -3.22 -2.19
N LEU A 123 26.78 -3.31 -2.86
CA LEU A 123 27.23 -2.31 -3.84
C LEU A 123 26.26 -2.24 -5.02
N GLU A 124 25.85 -3.39 -5.56
CA GLU A 124 24.85 -3.49 -6.62
C GLU A 124 23.50 -2.90 -6.20
N ALA A 125 23.03 -3.21 -4.99
CA ALA A 125 21.79 -2.64 -4.46
C ALA A 125 21.84 -1.11 -4.32
N ILE A 126 22.98 -0.54 -3.90
CA ILE A 126 23.18 0.91 -3.83
C ILE A 126 23.19 1.51 -5.24
N ARG A 127 23.91 0.90 -6.19
CA ARG A 127 23.95 1.34 -7.60
C ARG A 127 22.57 1.34 -8.24
N ALA A 128 21.82 0.25 -8.09
CA ALA A 128 20.47 0.13 -8.63
C ALA A 128 19.51 1.16 -8.00
N ALA A 129 19.58 1.36 -6.68
CA ALA A 129 18.75 2.36 -6.00
C ALA A 129 19.09 3.80 -6.42
N LYS A 130 20.38 4.11 -6.60
CA LYS A 130 20.88 5.41 -7.06
C LYS A 130 20.42 5.68 -8.50
N ALA A 131 20.68 4.75 -9.42
CA ALA A 131 20.27 4.86 -10.82
C ALA A 131 18.75 5.03 -10.96
N ALA A 132 17.96 4.34 -10.15
CA ALA A 132 16.51 4.47 -10.19
C ALA A 132 16.02 5.84 -9.64
N LEU A 133 16.68 6.41 -8.63
CA LEU A 133 16.39 7.78 -8.18
C LEU A 133 16.79 8.81 -9.24
N GLU A 134 17.93 8.63 -9.90
CA GLU A 134 18.40 9.49 -11.00
C GLU A 134 17.43 9.42 -12.19
N ALA A 135 16.96 8.22 -12.58
CA ALA A 135 15.94 8.06 -13.61
C ALA A 135 14.64 8.80 -13.25
N GLU A 136 14.15 8.67 -12.02
CA GLU A 136 12.99 9.43 -11.52
C GLU A 136 13.25 10.96 -11.45
N ALA A 137 14.52 11.37 -11.37
CA ALA A 137 14.91 12.77 -11.46
C ALA A 137 14.85 13.29 -12.90
N THR A 138 15.33 12.51 -13.86
CA THR A 138 15.31 12.84 -15.29
C THR A 138 13.89 12.78 -15.87
N ASP A 139 13.15 11.71 -15.59
CA ASP A 139 11.78 11.49 -16.05
C ASP A 139 10.84 11.40 -14.84
N PRO A 140 10.33 12.55 -14.34
CA PRO A 140 9.44 12.55 -13.19
C PRO A 140 8.15 11.80 -13.53
N PRO A 141 7.77 10.79 -12.71
CA PRO A 141 6.49 10.14 -12.87
C PRO A 141 5.35 11.14 -12.70
N ASP A 142 4.23 10.84 -13.37
CA ASP A 142 3.03 11.66 -13.40
C ASP A 142 2.67 12.15 -11.98
N PRO A 143 2.46 13.47 -11.73
CA PRO A 143 1.95 13.95 -10.44
C PRO A 143 0.61 13.34 -10.00
N GLU A 144 -0.15 12.79 -10.94
CA GLU A 144 -1.38 12.05 -10.67
C GLU A 144 -1.14 10.59 -10.30
N ASP A 145 0.06 10.04 -10.54
CA ASP A 145 0.40 8.68 -10.13
C ASP A 145 0.45 8.57 -8.59
N GLU A 146 -0.52 7.85 -8.06
CA GLU A 146 -0.67 7.54 -6.64
C GLU A 146 0.31 6.46 -6.15
N ASN A 147 1.04 5.80 -7.06
CA ASN A 147 2.02 4.78 -6.76
C ASN A 147 3.48 5.27 -6.90
N GLY A 148 3.66 6.47 -7.45
CA GLY A 148 4.96 7.06 -7.70
C GLY A 148 5.80 7.34 -6.43
N PRO A 149 6.95 8.01 -6.58
CA PRO A 149 7.76 8.51 -5.48
C PRO A 149 6.96 9.58 -4.73
N GLY A 150 6.16 9.13 -3.76
CA GLY A 150 5.38 9.97 -2.86
C GLY A 150 6.28 10.84 -1.97
N ALA A 151 5.69 11.74 -1.17
CA ALA A 151 6.46 12.70 -0.35
C ALA A 151 7.52 12.06 0.56
N SER A 152 7.32 10.80 0.98
CA SER A 152 8.29 10.07 1.81
C SER A 152 9.53 9.60 1.05
N SER A 153 9.55 9.61 -0.28
CA SER A 153 10.77 9.34 -1.06
C SER A 153 11.75 10.51 -1.01
N GLY A 154 11.39 11.67 -0.45
CA GLY A 154 12.23 12.88 -0.47
C GLY A 154 12.28 13.58 -1.83
N MET A 155 11.68 13.00 -2.87
CA MET A 155 11.62 13.54 -4.25
C MET A 155 10.51 14.56 -4.46
N ARG A 156 9.63 14.78 -3.47
CA ARG A 156 8.49 15.73 -3.56
C ARG A 156 8.29 16.53 -2.26
N TRP A 157 7.85 17.78 -2.40
CA TRP A 157 7.39 18.62 -1.30
C TRP A 157 6.17 19.44 -1.71
N GLN A 158 5.14 19.45 -0.88
CA GLN A 158 3.84 20.10 -1.16
C GLN A 158 3.29 19.76 -2.56
N GLY A 159 3.44 18.49 -2.99
CA GLY A 159 2.98 18.01 -4.29
C GLY A 159 3.89 18.31 -5.48
N ARG A 160 4.91 19.16 -5.30
CA ARG A 160 5.87 19.52 -6.35
C ARG A 160 7.09 18.58 -6.33
N PRO A 161 7.59 18.15 -7.51
CA PRO A 161 8.89 17.49 -7.61
C PRO A 161 10.00 18.39 -7.05
N LEU A 162 11.01 17.76 -6.46
CA LEU A 162 12.23 18.41 -6.00
C LEU A 162 13.41 17.87 -6.75
N ARG A 163 14.42 18.73 -6.96
CA ARG A 163 15.70 18.41 -7.60
C ARG A 163 16.83 19.08 -6.82
N GLY A 164 18.02 18.51 -6.95
CA GLY A 164 19.27 19.21 -6.65
C GLY A 164 19.52 20.32 -7.68
N ASP A 165 20.47 21.20 -7.37
CA ASP A 165 20.81 22.35 -8.21
C ASP A 165 21.35 21.95 -9.59
N ASP A 166 21.91 20.74 -9.69
CA ASP A 166 22.44 20.09 -10.89
C ASP A 166 21.41 19.23 -11.65
N GLY A 167 20.14 19.24 -11.22
CA GLY A 167 19.08 18.39 -11.77
C GLY A 167 19.08 16.95 -11.23
N SER A 168 20.01 16.60 -10.33
CA SER A 168 20.06 15.28 -9.69
C SER A 168 18.95 15.09 -8.64
N PRO A 169 18.76 13.88 -8.09
CA PRO A 169 17.88 13.67 -6.95
C PRO A 169 18.28 14.58 -5.77
N PRO A 170 17.32 15.14 -5.01
CA PRO A 170 17.62 15.83 -3.77
C PRO A 170 18.42 14.94 -2.81
N ASP A 171 19.31 15.51 -2.01
CA ASP A 171 20.15 14.75 -1.07
C ASP A 171 19.35 13.89 -0.07
N ARG A 172 18.15 14.36 0.29
CA ARG A 172 17.20 13.67 1.16
C ARG A 172 16.37 12.60 0.46
N ALA A 173 16.48 12.48 -0.87
CA ALA A 173 15.76 11.45 -1.62
C ALA A 173 16.20 10.09 -1.10
N GLN A 174 15.25 9.19 -0.84
CA GLN A 174 15.53 7.92 -0.20
C GLN A 174 14.74 6.79 -0.85
N ARG A 175 15.38 5.62 -0.89
CA ARG A 175 14.78 4.39 -1.40
C ARG A 175 15.14 3.21 -0.50
N ASN A 176 14.19 2.29 -0.35
CA ASN A 176 14.39 1.08 0.44
C ASN A 176 15.04 -0.01 -0.42
N PHE A 177 16.10 -0.64 0.09
CA PHE A 177 16.81 -1.69 -0.64
C PHE A 177 16.10 -3.05 -0.64
N THR A 178 15.22 -3.27 0.34
CA THR A 178 14.54 -4.55 0.51
C THR A 178 13.21 -4.57 -0.24
N ASP A 179 12.44 -3.48 -0.18
CA ASP A 179 11.20 -3.33 -0.96
C ASP A 179 11.15 -1.90 -1.57
N PRO A 180 11.65 -1.73 -2.80
CA PRO A 180 11.78 -0.42 -3.46
C PRO A 180 10.46 0.34 -3.65
N ASP A 181 9.33 -0.37 -3.70
CA ASP A 181 8.00 0.23 -3.95
C ASP A 181 7.31 0.67 -2.66
N SER A 182 7.74 0.14 -1.52
CA SER A 182 7.19 0.53 -0.23
C SER A 182 7.52 1.98 0.13
N ARG A 183 6.65 2.62 0.92
CA ARG A 183 6.79 4.03 1.32
C ARG A 183 6.69 4.18 2.83
N ILE A 184 7.26 5.26 3.36
CA ILE A 184 7.04 5.62 4.76
C ILE A 184 5.65 6.27 4.86
N LEU A 185 4.75 5.62 5.60
CA LEU A 185 3.38 6.05 5.81
C LEU A 185 3.20 6.57 7.24
N PRO A 186 2.63 7.78 7.43
CA PRO A 186 2.25 8.25 8.75
C PRO A 186 1.09 7.41 9.29
N THR A 187 1.17 7.12 10.58
CA THR A 187 0.16 6.42 11.37
C THR A 187 -0.08 7.21 12.66
N ARG A 188 -1.08 6.82 13.46
CA ARG A 188 -1.34 7.46 14.76
C ARG A 188 -0.15 7.35 15.72
N ASP A 189 0.58 6.24 15.66
CA ASP A 189 1.65 5.88 16.60
C ASP A 189 3.06 6.10 16.02
N GLY A 190 3.18 6.95 15.00
CA GLY A 190 4.44 7.26 14.31
C GLY A 190 4.39 6.90 12.83
N PHE A 191 5.41 6.20 12.33
CA PHE A 191 5.54 5.91 10.90
C PHE A 191 5.85 4.44 10.64
N VAL A 192 5.32 3.93 9.52
CA VAL A 192 5.52 2.54 9.08
C VAL A 192 6.06 2.50 7.65
N GLN A 193 7.00 1.60 7.38
CA GLN A 193 7.37 1.27 5.99
C GLN A 193 6.30 0.31 5.46
N GLY A 194 5.54 0.72 4.44
CA GLY A 194 4.37 -0.06 4.05
C GLY A 194 3.58 0.46 2.86
N TYR A 195 2.37 -0.09 2.77
CA TYR A 195 1.37 0.20 1.76
C TYR A 195 0.04 0.58 2.42
N ASN A 196 -0.80 1.25 1.64
CA ASN A 196 -2.12 1.68 2.05
C ASN A 196 -3.18 0.78 1.39
N GLY A 197 -3.75 -0.13 2.16
CA GLY A 197 -4.84 -1.01 1.74
C GLY A 197 -6.18 -0.33 1.94
N GLN A 198 -6.95 -0.20 0.87
CA GLN A 198 -8.23 0.49 0.85
C GLN A 198 -9.33 -0.49 0.46
N ILE A 199 -10.47 -0.43 1.13
CA ILE A 199 -11.61 -1.33 0.87
C ILE A 199 -12.93 -0.57 0.84
N ALA A 200 -13.88 -1.14 0.12
CA ALA A 200 -15.28 -0.82 0.16
C ALA A 200 -16.04 -2.03 0.69
N VAL A 201 -16.86 -1.83 1.73
CA VAL A 201 -17.54 -2.90 2.46
C VAL A 201 -19.04 -2.66 2.45
N ASP A 202 -19.82 -3.64 2.00
CA ASP A 202 -21.28 -3.63 2.07
C ASP A 202 -21.76 -3.83 3.52
N ALA A 203 -22.72 -3.01 3.93
CA ALA A 203 -23.17 -2.96 5.31
C ALA A 203 -24.01 -4.15 5.78
N ALA A 204 -24.62 -4.92 4.87
CA ALA A 204 -25.54 -5.98 5.27
C ALA A 204 -24.83 -7.11 6.01
N HIS A 205 -23.73 -7.62 5.44
CA HIS A 205 -22.99 -8.76 6.00
C HIS A 205 -21.48 -8.52 6.11
N GLN A 206 -21.04 -7.26 6.01
CA GLN A 206 -19.62 -6.87 6.02
C GLN A 206 -18.82 -7.51 4.88
N VAL A 207 -19.43 -7.71 3.71
CA VAL A 207 -18.75 -8.25 2.52
C VAL A 207 -17.91 -7.16 1.87
N ILE A 208 -16.65 -7.45 1.57
CA ILE A 208 -15.77 -6.54 0.82
C ILE A 208 -16.22 -6.60 -0.65
N VAL A 209 -16.67 -5.47 -1.19
CA VAL A 209 -17.20 -5.35 -2.56
C VAL A 209 -16.19 -4.75 -3.54
N ALA A 210 -15.18 -4.04 -3.05
CA ALA A 210 -14.03 -3.59 -3.82
C ALA A 210 -12.81 -3.40 -2.90
N HIS A 211 -11.62 -3.56 -3.45
CA HIS A 211 -10.36 -3.32 -2.75
C HIS A 211 -9.33 -2.65 -3.66
N ARG A 212 -8.41 -1.91 -3.07
CA ARG A 212 -7.27 -1.26 -3.74
C ARG A 212 -6.06 -1.28 -2.81
N LEU A 213 -4.87 -1.19 -3.40
CA LEU A 213 -3.62 -1.02 -2.68
C LEU A 213 -2.75 -0.01 -3.41
N VAL A 214 -2.32 1.01 -2.69
CA VAL A 214 -1.52 2.13 -3.19
C VAL A 214 -0.34 2.42 -2.27
N THR A 215 0.68 3.10 -2.78
CA THR A 215 1.86 3.49 -1.98
C THR A 215 1.67 4.85 -1.30
N ASN A 216 0.69 5.66 -1.74
CA ASN A 216 0.37 6.94 -1.11
C ASN A 216 -0.42 6.76 0.20
N SER A 217 -0.11 7.62 1.18
CA SER A 217 -0.80 7.66 2.47
C SER A 217 -2.19 8.28 2.41
N ALA A 218 -2.49 9.10 1.40
CA ALA A 218 -3.74 9.85 1.31
C ALA A 218 -4.89 9.00 0.73
N ASP A 219 -6.04 9.03 1.39
CA ASP A 219 -7.21 8.21 1.02
C ASP A 219 -8.21 8.95 0.11
N TYR A 220 -8.03 10.25 -0.13
CA TYR A 220 -9.02 11.01 -0.91
C TYR A 220 -9.16 10.54 -2.37
N ARG A 221 -8.07 10.06 -3.00
CA ARG A 221 -8.09 9.49 -4.36
C ARG A 221 -8.74 8.08 -4.40
N ALA A 222 -9.04 7.50 -3.25
CA ALA A 222 -9.55 6.16 -3.15
C ALA A 222 -11.03 6.03 -3.51
N LEU A 223 -11.83 7.06 -3.22
CA LEU A 223 -13.29 7.00 -3.24
C LEU A 223 -13.85 6.59 -4.61
N VAL A 224 -13.50 7.36 -5.64
CA VAL A 224 -14.08 7.19 -6.98
C VAL A 224 -13.74 5.81 -7.54
N PRO A 225 -12.47 5.36 -7.56
CA PRO A 225 -12.17 4.05 -8.12
C PRO A 225 -12.70 2.88 -7.27
N LEU A 226 -12.87 3.05 -5.94
CA LEU A 226 -13.55 2.03 -5.14
C LEU A 226 -15.03 1.91 -5.55
N VAL A 227 -15.74 3.03 -5.68
CA VAL A 227 -17.15 3.04 -6.09
C VAL A 227 -17.34 2.52 -7.51
N ASP A 228 -16.47 2.93 -8.43
CA ASP A 228 -16.50 2.45 -9.82
C ASP A 228 -16.15 0.97 -9.89
N GLY A 229 -15.23 0.48 -9.04
CA GLY A 229 -14.94 -0.94 -8.85
C GLY A 229 -16.15 -1.75 -8.38
N VAL A 230 -16.95 -1.23 -7.43
CA VAL A 230 -18.20 -1.90 -7.02
C VAL A 230 -19.15 -2.09 -8.21
N ARG A 231 -19.29 -1.04 -9.05
CA ARG A 231 -20.10 -1.12 -10.26
C ARG A 231 -19.54 -2.13 -11.26
N ALA A 232 -18.23 -2.16 -11.46
CA ALA A 232 -17.56 -3.08 -12.38
C ALA A 232 -17.73 -4.55 -11.96
N HIS A 233 -17.55 -4.87 -10.68
CA HIS A 233 -17.60 -6.25 -10.20
C HIS A 233 -19.02 -6.83 -10.18
N LEU A 234 -20.01 -5.99 -9.85
CA LEU A 234 -21.36 -6.43 -9.50
C LEU A 234 -22.47 -5.85 -10.37
N GLY A 235 -22.14 -4.99 -11.34
CA GLY A 235 -23.10 -4.37 -12.26
C GLY A 235 -24.05 -3.37 -11.61
N ARG A 236 -23.85 -3.03 -10.33
CA ARG A 236 -24.71 -2.12 -9.56
C ARG A 236 -23.87 -1.12 -8.77
N LYS A 237 -24.37 0.11 -8.65
CA LYS A 237 -23.80 1.14 -7.79
C LYS A 237 -24.44 1.10 -6.39
N PRO A 238 -23.72 1.47 -5.33
CA PRO A 238 -24.31 1.63 -4.01
C PRO A 238 -25.29 2.81 -3.99
N ARG A 239 -26.35 2.73 -3.17
CA ARG A 239 -27.25 3.88 -2.94
C ARG A 239 -26.58 4.94 -2.07
N GLU A 240 -25.86 4.49 -1.05
CA GLU A 240 -25.19 5.33 -0.08
C GLU A 240 -23.74 4.92 0.12
N VAL A 241 -22.85 5.90 0.31
CA VAL A 241 -21.45 5.66 0.65
C VAL A 241 -21.06 6.49 1.85
N SER A 242 -20.42 5.87 2.85
CA SER A 242 -19.78 6.59 3.95
C SER A 242 -18.27 6.40 3.95
N GLY A 243 -17.54 7.45 4.32
CA GLY A 243 -16.09 7.47 4.35
C GLY A 243 -15.58 8.43 5.41
N ASP A 244 -14.34 8.25 5.84
CA ASP A 244 -13.70 9.08 6.85
C ASP A 244 -13.34 10.49 6.35
N ALA A 245 -12.72 11.29 7.21
CA ALA A 245 -12.32 12.65 6.84
C ALA A 245 -11.26 12.70 5.74
N GLY A 246 -10.48 11.63 5.56
CA GLY A 246 -9.52 11.48 4.47
C GLY A 246 -10.19 11.40 3.10
N PHE A 247 -11.45 10.98 3.00
CA PHE A 247 -12.21 10.97 1.74
C PHE A 247 -12.97 12.28 1.47
N ALA A 248 -13.12 13.15 2.48
CA ALA A 248 -14.03 14.30 2.40
C ALA A 248 -13.39 15.50 1.69
N ASN A 249 -13.75 15.71 0.42
CA ASN A 249 -13.44 16.91 -0.35
C ASN A 249 -14.58 17.24 -1.36
N GLU A 250 -14.55 18.44 -1.94
CA GLU A 250 -15.56 18.88 -2.92
C GLU A 250 -15.63 17.98 -4.15
N ALA A 251 -14.49 17.62 -4.74
CA ALA A 251 -14.43 16.81 -5.96
C ALA A 251 -15.08 15.43 -5.75
N ASN A 252 -14.83 14.78 -4.62
CA ASN A 252 -15.41 13.51 -4.24
C ASN A 252 -16.91 13.61 -4.00
N LEU A 253 -17.38 14.67 -3.33
CA LEU A 253 -18.81 14.90 -3.13
C LEU A 253 -19.53 15.19 -4.46
N LEU A 254 -18.89 15.93 -5.37
CA LEU A 254 -19.39 16.18 -6.71
C LEU A 254 -19.47 14.87 -7.51
N ALA A 255 -18.41 14.07 -7.51
CA ALA A 255 -18.35 12.79 -8.21
C ALA A 255 -19.41 11.79 -7.71
N LEU A 256 -19.70 11.77 -6.40
CA LEU A 256 -20.82 10.99 -5.84
C LEU A 256 -22.17 11.53 -6.30
N LYS A 257 -22.36 12.85 -6.32
CA LYS A 257 -23.59 13.51 -6.77
C LYS A 257 -23.88 13.18 -8.24
N GLU A 258 -22.89 13.29 -9.13
CA GLU A 258 -23.00 12.94 -10.55
C GLU A 258 -23.33 11.47 -10.76
N ARG A 259 -22.79 10.59 -9.90
CA ARG A 259 -23.14 9.16 -9.90
C ARG A 259 -24.50 8.89 -9.27
N GLY A 260 -25.19 9.88 -8.71
CA GLY A 260 -26.45 9.71 -7.99
C GLY A 260 -26.32 8.83 -6.74
N ILE A 261 -25.20 8.95 -6.03
CA ILE A 261 -24.87 8.22 -4.81
C ILE A 261 -24.89 9.19 -3.64
N MET A 262 -25.61 8.83 -2.58
CA MET A 262 -25.70 9.64 -1.37
C MET A 262 -24.43 9.48 -0.53
N GLY A 263 -23.60 10.52 -0.50
CA GLY A 263 -22.38 10.55 0.31
C GLY A 263 -22.62 10.89 1.78
N TYR A 264 -21.82 10.30 2.66
CA TYR A 264 -21.72 10.59 4.09
C TYR A 264 -20.24 10.68 4.47
N LEU A 265 -19.59 11.78 4.07
CA LEU A 265 -18.16 12.02 4.30
C LEU A 265 -17.99 13.09 5.37
N ALA A 266 -17.29 12.78 6.46
CA ALA A 266 -17.16 13.72 7.57
C ALA A 266 -16.16 14.84 7.23
N PRO A 267 -16.54 16.13 7.32
CA PRO A 267 -15.57 17.21 7.26
C PRO A 267 -14.67 17.08 8.50
N GLY A 268 -13.37 16.85 8.28
CA GLY A 268 -12.39 16.70 9.34
C GLY A 268 -12.29 17.92 10.27
N ARG A 269 -11.42 17.83 11.28
CA ARG A 269 -11.16 18.96 12.19
C ARG A 269 -10.42 20.09 11.45
N ALA A 270 -10.62 21.33 11.89
CA ALA A 270 -9.86 22.46 11.38
C ALA A 270 -8.37 22.30 11.66
N ARG A 271 -7.52 22.78 10.74
CA ARG A 271 -6.13 23.09 11.06
C ARG A 271 -6.07 24.43 11.81
N HIS A 272 -4.95 24.71 12.48
CA HIS A 272 -4.73 25.97 13.18
C HIS A 272 -4.94 27.16 12.21
N GLY A 273 -5.78 28.13 12.58
CA GLY A 273 -6.12 29.29 11.74
C GLY A 273 -7.29 29.11 10.76
N GLU A 274 -7.75 27.88 10.51
CA GLU A 274 -8.94 27.59 9.67
C GLU A 274 -10.20 27.31 10.49
N ALA A 275 -10.12 27.48 11.82
CA ALA A 275 -11.19 27.17 12.74
C ALA A 275 -12.26 28.28 12.81
N ASP A 276 -13.52 27.88 12.99
CA ASP A 276 -14.56 28.74 13.54
C ASP A 276 -14.43 28.84 15.08
N ALA A 277 -15.27 29.67 15.71
CA ALA A 277 -15.29 29.86 17.16
C ALA A 277 -15.54 28.56 17.95
N ALA A 278 -16.00 27.49 17.30
CA ALA A 278 -16.21 26.17 17.89
C ALA A 278 -15.11 25.16 17.53
N GLY A 279 -13.98 25.60 16.96
CA GLY A 279 -12.85 24.75 16.59
C GLY A 279 -13.06 23.92 15.31
N ARG A 280 -14.09 24.22 14.51
CA ARG A 280 -14.47 23.44 13.32
C ARG A 280 -13.97 24.10 12.05
N ARG A 281 -13.77 23.31 11.00
CA ARG A 281 -13.22 23.82 9.74
C ARG A 281 -14.19 24.81 9.10
N ARG A 282 -13.70 25.97 8.70
CA ARG A 282 -14.47 26.97 7.94
C ARG A 282 -14.65 26.50 6.50
N LEU A 283 -15.89 26.25 6.08
CA LEU A 283 -16.25 25.67 4.78
C LEU A 283 -16.93 26.68 3.83
N THR A 284 -16.74 27.98 4.06
CA THR A 284 -17.45 29.06 3.33
C THR A 284 -17.24 29.05 1.81
N LYS A 285 -16.12 28.51 1.33
CA LYS A 285 -15.81 28.38 -0.12
C LYS A 285 -16.08 26.96 -0.67
N MET A 286 -16.65 26.07 0.12
CA MET A 286 -16.85 24.65 -0.21
C MET A 286 -18.33 24.28 0.03
N PRO A 287 -19.22 24.52 -0.95
CA PRO A 287 -20.66 24.41 -0.77
C PRO A 287 -21.13 22.97 -0.51
N LEU A 288 -20.58 21.96 -1.19
CA LEU A 288 -20.97 20.56 -0.97
C LEU A 288 -20.48 20.07 0.38
N MET A 289 -19.26 20.45 0.79
CA MET A 289 -18.72 20.14 2.10
C MET A 289 -19.53 20.80 3.22
N SER A 290 -19.90 22.07 3.04
CA SER A 290 -20.76 22.80 4.00
C SER A 290 -22.13 22.12 4.12
N ALA A 291 -22.75 21.76 2.99
CA ALA A 291 -24.00 21.02 2.97
C ALA A 291 -23.86 19.63 3.63
N MET A 292 -22.72 18.95 3.43
CA MET A 292 -22.42 17.66 4.07
C MET A 292 -22.28 17.81 5.58
N ALA A 293 -21.54 18.81 6.04
CA ALA A 293 -21.39 19.14 7.46
C ALA A 293 -22.77 19.35 8.12
N ALA A 294 -23.63 20.15 7.49
CA ALA A 294 -24.98 20.42 7.95
C ALA A 294 -25.84 19.14 7.99
N ARG A 295 -25.76 18.30 6.95
CA ARG A 295 -26.47 17.01 6.88
C ARG A 295 -26.06 16.08 8.02
N LEU A 296 -24.76 15.89 8.24
CA LEU A 296 -24.25 15.03 9.29
C LEU A 296 -24.62 15.56 10.69
N LYS A 297 -24.55 16.88 10.88
CA LYS A 297 -24.97 17.54 12.14
C LYS A 297 -26.45 17.33 12.41
N ARG A 298 -27.31 17.55 11.40
CA ARG A 298 -28.77 17.38 11.52
C ARG A 298 -29.15 15.94 11.85
N ALA A 299 -28.50 14.96 11.21
CA ALA A 299 -28.77 13.55 11.46
C ALA A 299 -28.21 13.07 12.83
N GLY A 300 -27.17 13.71 13.35
CA GLY A 300 -26.59 13.43 14.67
C GLY A 300 -26.24 11.95 14.84
N ARG A 301 -26.81 11.30 15.87
CA ARG A 301 -26.60 9.88 16.17
C ARG A 301 -27.22 8.93 15.13
N ARG A 302 -28.21 9.38 14.35
CA ARG A 302 -28.88 8.59 13.30
C ARG A 302 -28.16 8.68 11.96
N SER A 303 -27.05 9.41 11.87
CA SER A 303 -26.30 9.57 10.63
C SER A 303 -25.74 8.25 10.12
N ARG A 304 -25.93 7.97 8.82
CA ARG A 304 -25.37 6.79 8.13
C ARG A 304 -23.84 6.77 8.17
N TYR A 305 -23.19 7.93 8.31
CA TYR A 305 -21.74 8.02 8.58
C TYR A 305 -21.28 7.13 9.74
N ARG A 306 -22.10 6.98 10.79
CA ARG A 306 -21.74 6.20 11.98
C ARG A 306 -21.72 4.69 11.75
N LEU A 307 -22.33 4.20 10.66
CA LEU A 307 -22.32 2.78 10.30
C LEU A 307 -20.89 2.28 10.04
N ARG A 308 -19.94 3.16 9.68
CA ARG A 308 -18.52 2.79 9.52
C ARG A 308 -17.95 1.99 10.69
N LYS A 309 -18.34 2.35 11.92
CA LYS A 309 -17.93 1.68 13.16
C LYS A 309 -18.42 0.23 13.29
N GLN A 310 -19.46 -0.12 12.54
CA GLN A 310 -20.09 -1.44 12.53
C GLN A 310 -19.81 -2.19 11.22
N VAL A 311 -19.35 -1.50 10.19
CA VAL A 311 -19.16 -2.07 8.84
C VAL A 311 -17.68 -2.24 8.52
N VAL A 312 -16.97 -1.16 8.19
CA VAL A 312 -15.59 -1.24 7.69
C VAL A 312 -14.54 -1.33 8.79
N GLU A 313 -14.72 -0.64 9.93
CA GLU A 313 -13.77 -0.71 11.05
C GLU A 313 -13.65 -2.14 11.63
N PRO A 314 -14.76 -2.89 11.84
CA PRO A 314 -14.67 -4.28 12.27
C PRO A 314 -14.02 -5.19 11.24
N VAL A 315 -14.19 -4.96 9.93
CA VAL A 315 -13.51 -5.74 8.88
C VAL A 315 -11.99 -5.59 9.00
N PHE A 316 -11.50 -4.37 9.18
CA PHE A 316 -10.08 -4.15 9.46
C PHE A 316 -9.63 -4.76 10.79
N GLY A 317 -10.47 -4.72 11.83
CA GLY A 317 -10.21 -5.42 13.09
C GLY A 317 -10.04 -6.92 12.89
N GLN A 318 -10.92 -7.56 12.11
CA GLN A 318 -10.86 -8.98 11.80
C GLN A 318 -9.61 -9.33 10.97
N ILE A 319 -9.26 -8.52 9.98
CA ILE A 319 -8.05 -8.75 9.16
C ILE A 319 -6.79 -8.59 10.02
N LYS A 320 -6.68 -7.50 10.78
CA LYS A 320 -5.44 -7.11 11.46
C LYS A 320 -5.23 -7.78 12.82
N GLN A 321 -6.30 -7.99 13.58
CA GLN A 321 -6.23 -8.52 14.95
C GLN A 321 -6.56 -10.00 14.97
N ALA A 322 -7.73 -10.39 14.45
CA ALA A 322 -8.17 -11.78 14.54
C ALA A 322 -7.31 -12.71 13.66
N ARG A 323 -6.89 -12.26 12.47
CA ARG A 323 -6.06 -13.05 11.55
C ARG A 323 -4.57 -12.70 11.62
N GLY A 324 -4.18 -11.70 12.41
CA GLY A 324 -2.78 -11.28 12.54
C GLY A 324 -2.16 -10.65 11.28
N PHE A 325 -2.94 -10.29 10.25
CA PHE A 325 -2.39 -9.71 9.03
C PHE A 325 -1.95 -8.25 9.24
N ARG A 326 -0.68 -8.08 9.60
CA ARG A 326 -0.06 -6.78 9.91
C ARG A 326 1.04 -6.38 8.95
N GLN A 327 1.58 -7.35 8.23
CA GLN A 327 2.73 -7.23 7.35
C GLN A 327 2.50 -8.12 6.14
N PHE A 328 2.81 -7.59 4.96
CA PHE A 328 2.85 -8.36 3.73
C PHE A 328 4.02 -9.32 3.73
N LEU A 329 3.85 -10.47 3.08
CA LEU A 329 4.89 -11.47 2.88
C LEU A 329 5.67 -11.20 1.60
N MET A 330 4.99 -10.72 0.56
CA MET A 330 5.60 -10.42 -0.74
C MET A 330 6.23 -9.02 -0.77
N ARG A 331 7.02 -8.75 -1.82
CA ARG A 331 7.70 -7.47 -2.04
C ARG A 331 7.38 -6.95 -3.45
N GLY A 332 7.41 -5.63 -3.63
CA GLY A 332 7.00 -5.00 -4.88
C GLY A 332 5.49 -4.86 -5.00
N LEU A 333 5.05 -3.74 -5.58
CA LEU A 333 3.66 -3.30 -5.54
C LEU A 333 2.68 -4.31 -6.15
N ASP A 334 3.06 -4.94 -7.27
CA ASP A 334 2.16 -5.87 -7.97
C ASP A 334 1.92 -7.17 -7.21
N GLN A 335 2.96 -7.73 -6.58
CA GLN A 335 2.82 -8.94 -5.77
C GLN A 335 1.99 -8.66 -4.52
N VAL A 336 2.27 -7.53 -3.87
CA VAL A 336 1.56 -7.09 -2.65
C VAL A 336 0.08 -6.79 -2.96
N ARG A 337 -0.25 -6.31 -4.17
CA ARG A 337 -1.64 -6.17 -4.64
C ARG A 337 -2.35 -7.53 -4.73
N GLY A 338 -1.68 -8.55 -5.25
CA GLY A 338 -2.20 -9.92 -5.28
C GLY A 338 -2.45 -10.47 -3.87
N GLU A 339 -1.49 -10.31 -2.97
CA GLU A 339 -1.62 -10.70 -1.55
C GLU A 339 -2.81 -9.98 -0.88
N TRP A 340 -2.98 -8.67 -1.14
CA TRP A 340 -4.13 -7.92 -0.63
C TRP A 340 -5.47 -8.42 -1.17
N ALA A 341 -5.54 -8.74 -2.46
CA ALA A 341 -6.72 -9.33 -3.09
C ALA A 341 -7.07 -10.69 -2.45
N MET A 342 -6.07 -11.51 -2.18
CA MET A 342 -6.23 -12.80 -1.51
C MET A 342 -6.80 -12.64 -0.09
N ILE A 343 -6.26 -11.70 0.71
CA ILE A 343 -6.77 -11.43 2.06
C ILE A 343 -8.23 -10.94 2.02
N CYS A 344 -8.58 -10.08 1.07
CA CYS A 344 -9.95 -9.63 0.89
C CYS A 344 -10.89 -10.77 0.46
N THR A 345 -10.41 -11.66 -0.42
CA THR A 345 -11.14 -12.85 -0.87
C THR A 345 -11.38 -13.82 0.29
N ALA A 346 -10.35 -14.11 1.08
CA ALA A 346 -10.44 -14.95 2.26
C ALA A 346 -11.40 -14.37 3.31
N HIS A 347 -11.48 -13.05 3.43
CA HIS A 347 -12.52 -12.41 4.24
C HIS A 347 -13.93 -12.77 3.76
N ASN A 348 -14.20 -12.59 2.47
CA ASN A 348 -15.51 -12.86 1.87
C ASN A 348 -15.88 -14.35 1.94
N LEU A 349 -14.93 -15.26 1.70
CA LEU A 349 -15.16 -16.70 1.84
C LEU A 349 -15.60 -17.08 3.26
N LEU A 350 -15.01 -16.48 4.30
CA LEU A 350 -15.44 -16.73 5.68
C LEU A 350 -16.86 -16.21 5.93
N LYS A 351 -17.25 -15.07 5.33
CA LYS A 351 -18.63 -14.57 5.42
C LYS A 351 -19.61 -15.54 4.75
N LEU A 352 -19.26 -16.03 3.56
CA LEU A 352 -20.06 -17.02 2.83
C LEU A 352 -20.20 -18.33 3.63
N ALA A 353 -19.10 -18.84 4.18
CA ALA A 353 -19.11 -20.06 4.98
C ALA A 353 -19.87 -19.94 6.32
N GLN A 354 -20.01 -18.73 6.85
CA GLN A 354 -20.85 -18.46 8.03
C GLN A 354 -22.33 -18.38 7.68
N ALA A 355 -22.68 -17.91 6.48
CA ALA A 355 -24.06 -17.80 6.03
C ALA A 355 -24.69 -19.15 5.65
N GLY A 356 -23.87 -20.15 5.30
CA GLY A 356 -24.32 -21.51 5.01
C GLY A 356 -24.46 -22.42 6.23
N ARG A 357 -24.27 -21.89 7.45
CA ARG A 357 -24.54 -22.59 8.72
C ARG A 357 -25.81 -22.02 9.32
#